data_AF-A0A848WX92-F1
#
_entry.id   AF-A0A848WX92-F1
#
_cell.length_a   1.000
_cell.length_b   1.000
_cell.length_c   1.000
_cell.angle_alpha   90.00
_cell.angle_beta   90.00
_cell.angle_gamma   90.00
#
_symmetry.space_group_name_H-M   'P 1'
#
loop_
_entity.id
_entity.type
_entity.pdbx_description
1 polymer ?
#
loop_
_entity_poly.entity_id
_entity_poly.type
_entity_poly.pdbx_seq_one_letter_code
_entity_poly.pdbx_strand_id
1 'polypeptide(L)'
;MTLDLPFTPVLAAWNSDPWCAVILAASLYFGIKHRHSFFALPILVCVSLLAQDDYYPLSYFPMYSDPDESENYFYIGTWESDTVDPKPEEITPLPVRKMTGITAPKVKKIQKAWVRGRADEMNDEGILVDGKKVKDTNMPMEEKVIQYLRVLDHLRKHQRSASNPLPEKLALVEVWIEFDQEVGYRETAEVVATQH
;
A
#
# COMPACT_ATOMS: atom_id res chain seq x y z
N MET A 1 -28.78 -7.25 -16.38
CA MET A 1 -28.32 -7.53 -15.00
C MET A 1 -27.18 -8.53 -15.12
N THR A 2 -25.98 -8.01 -15.35
CA THR A 2 -24.73 -8.77 -15.30
C THR A 2 -24.32 -8.83 -13.83
N LEU A 3 -24.17 -10.03 -13.30
CA LEU A 3 -23.62 -10.26 -11.98
C LEU A 3 -22.11 -9.96 -12.07
N ASP A 4 -21.72 -8.74 -11.70
CA ASP A 4 -20.32 -8.38 -11.46
C ASP A 4 -19.85 -9.13 -10.22
N LEU A 5 -19.30 -10.32 -10.47
CA LEU A 5 -18.61 -11.12 -9.49
C LEU A 5 -17.29 -10.44 -9.11
N PRO A 6 -16.92 -10.32 -7.83
CA PRO A 6 -15.68 -9.68 -7.36
C PRO A 6 -14.41 -10.52 -7.66
N PHE A 7 -14.47 -11.44 -8.64
CA PHE A 7 -13.42 -12.41 -8.94
C PHE A 7 -12.49 -12.01 -10.09
N THR A 8 -12.70 -10.85 -10.72
CA THR A 8 -11.84 -10.32 -11.79
C THR A 8 -10.35 -10.16 -11.41
N PRO A 9 -9.93 -9.83 -10.17
CA PRO A 9 -8.51 -9.77 -9.84
C PRO A 9 -7.85 -11.14 -9.61
N VAL A 10 -8.61 -12.22 -9.35
CA VAL A 10 -8.04 -13.56 -9.15
C VAL A 10 -7.45 -14.14 -10.43
N LEU A 11 -8.01 -13.77 -11.59
CA LEU A 11 -7.51 -14.17 -12.90
C LEU A 11 -6.23 -13.40 -13.31
N ALA A 12 -6.01 -12.20 -12.77
CA ALA A 12 -4.77 -11.45 -13.04
C ALA A 12 -3.55 -12.04 -12.30
N ALA A 13 -3.77 -12.70 -11.15
CA ALA A 13 -2.74 -13.42 -10.41
C ALA A 13 -2.29 -14.75 -11.06
N TRP A 14 -3.00 -15.22 -12.11
CA TRP A 14 -2.65 -16.47 -12.82
C TRP A 14 -1.41 -16.36 -13.72
N ASN A 15 -0.86 -15.16 -13.93
CA ASN A 15 0.24 -14.95 -14.86
C ASN A 15 1.65 -15.17 -14.28
N SER A 16 1.82 -15.55 -13.01
CA SER A 16 3.15 -15.69 -12.42
C SER A 16 3.73 -17.12 -12.39
N ASP A 17 2.91 -18.18 -12.40
CA ASP A 17 3.43 -19.56 -12.47
C ASP A 17 2.36 -20.59 -12.92
N PRO A 18 2.46 -21.16 -14.14
CA PRO A 18 1.48 -22.12 -14.65
C PRO A 18 1.43 -23.42 -13.83
N TRP A 19 2.50 -23.77 -13.11
CA TRP A 19 2.54 -24.98 -12.28
C TRP A 19 1.67 -24.86 -11.04
N CYS A 20 1.60 -23.67 -10.43
CA CYS A 20 0.73 -23.43 -9.27
C CYS A 20 -0.75 -23.59 -9.63
N ALA A 21 -1.16 -23.14 -10.83
CA ALA A 21 -2.52 -23.29 -11.33
C ALA A 21 -2.89 -24.77 -11.58
N VAL A 22 -1.97 -25.55 -12.17
CA VAL A 22 -2.15 -26.98 -12.41
C VAL A 22 -2.28 -27.76 -11.10
N ILE A 23 -1.44 -27.47 -10.11
CA ILE A 23 -1.48 -28.12 -8.79
C ILE A 23 -2.78 -27.78 -8.05
N LEU A 24 -3.24 -26.52 -8.11
CA LEU A 24 -4.52 -26.11 -7.54
C LEU A 24 -5.71 -26.82 -8.20
N ALA A 25 -5.77 -26.84 -9.53
CA ALA A 25 -6.85 -27.48 -10.27
C ALA A 25 -6.91 -28.99 -9.99
N ALA A 26 -5.76 -29.66 -9.97
CA ALA A 26 -5.67 -31.08 -9.63
C ALA A 26 -6.11 -31.31 -8.17
N SER A 27 -5.63 -30.51 -7.22
CA SER A 27 -5.94 -30.67 -5.80
C SER A 27 -7.41 -30.38 -5.49
N LEU A 28 -8.03 -29.39 -6.14
CA LEU A 28 -9.46 -29.14 -6.08
C LEU A 28 -10.27 -30.31 -6.65
N TYR A 29 -9.89 -30.81 -7.84
CA TYR A 29 -10.56 -31.95 -8.46
C TYR A 29 -10.49 -33.21 -7.58
N PHE A 30 -9.31 -33.55 -7.07
CA PHE A 30 -9.14 -34.71 -6.19
C PHE A 30 -9.78 -34.49 -4.81
N GLY A 31 -9.74 -33.28 -4.27
CA GLY A 31 -10.39 -32.91 -3.01
C GLY A 31 -11.92 -33.02 -3.07
N ILE A 32 -12.54 -32.54 -4.16
CA ILE A 32 -13.99 -32.65 -4.39
C ILE A 32 -14.38 -34.12 -4.63
N LYS A 33 -13.61 -34.83 -5.46
CA LYS A 33 -13.93 -36.22 -5.86
C LYS A 33 -13.74 -37.23 -4.73
N HIS A 34 -12.69 -37.08 -3.93
CA HIS A 34 -12.32 -38.05 -2.90
C HIS A 34 -12.65 -37.60 -1.47
N ARG A 35 -13.12 -36.35 -1.28
CA ARG A 35 -13.46 -35.76 0.04
C ARG A 35 -12.38 -35.99 1.11
N HIS A 36 -11.12 -35.98 0.70
CA HIS A 36 -9.98 -36.22 1.59
C HIS A 36 -9.28 -34.90 1.95
N SER A 37 -9.13 -34.64 3.25
CA SER A 37 -8.50 -33.43 3.78
C SER A 37 -7.03 -33.25 3.39
N PHE A 38 -6.38 -34.31 2.89
CA PHE A 38 -4.99 -34.27 2.41
C PHE A 38 -4.79 -33.27 1.26
N PHE A 39 -5.82 -33.09 0.41
CA PHE A 39 -5.76 -32.14 -0.71
C PHE A 39 -5.98 -30.68 -0.29
N ALA A 40 -6.34 -30.41 0.96
CA ALA A 40 -6.47 -29.05 1.47
C ALA A 40 -5.10 -28.37 1.63
N LEU A 41 -4.04 -29.12 1.97
CA LEU A 41 -2.71 -28.56 2.19
C LEU A 41 -2.08 -28.02 0.88
N PRO A 42 -2.07 -28.75 -0.24
CA PRO A 42 -1.58 -28.20 -1.52
C PRO A 42 -2.41 -26.99 -1.99
N ILE A 43 -3.73 -27.01 -1.79
CA ILE A 43 -4.59 -25.86 -2.10
C ILE A 43 -4.16 -24.66 -1.27
N LEU A 44 -3.99 -24.82 0.04
CA LEU A 44 -3.57 -23.76 0.94
C LEU A 44 -2.19 -23.22 0.56
N VAL A 45 -1.21 -24.08 0.31
CA VAL A 45 0.14 -23.67 -0.10
C VAL A 45 0.12 -22.91 -1.42
N CYS A 46 -0.58 -23.42 -2.44
CA CYS A 46 -0.66 -22.74 -3.73
C CYS A 46 -1.44 -21.43 -3.66
N VAL A 47 -2.52 -21.35 -2.87
CA VAL A 47 -3.24 -20.09 -2.61
C VAL A 47 -2.33 -19.10 -1.89
N SER A 48 -1.56 -19.54 -0.89
CA SER A 48 -0.58 -18.68 -0.20
C SER A 48 0.56 -18.20 -1.10
N LEU A 49 1.01 -19.01 -2.06
CA LEU A 49 2.05 -18.63 -3.02
C LEU A 49 1.52 -17.70 -4.12
N LEU A 50 0.28 -17.90 -4.55
CA LEU A 50 -0.39 -17.05 -5.55
C LEU A 50 -0.94 -15.75 -4.96
N ALA A 51 -1.27 -15.75 -3.67
CA ALA A 51 -1.42 -14.54 -2.88
C ALA A 51 -0.04 -13.91 -2.70
N GLN A 52 0.48 -13.31 -3.79
CA GLN A 52 1.72 -12.56 -3.75
C GLN A 52 1.65 -11.52 -2.63
N ASP A 53 2.81 -11.22 -2.01
CA ASP A 53 3.09 -10.25 -0.94
C ASP A 53 2.32 -8.91 -0.94
N ASP A 54 1.63 -8.55 -2.03
CA ASP A 54 0.92 -7.28 -2.23
C ASP A 54 -0.62 -7.41 -2.23
N TYR A 55 -1.18 -8.63 -2.21
CA TYR A 55 -2.63 -8.88 -2.28
C TYR A 55 -3.11 -9.57 -1.00
N TYR A 56 -3.21 -8.80 0.09
CA TYR A 56 -4.04 -9.19 1.22
C TYR A 56 -5.47 -8.75 0.90
N PRO A 57 -6.46 -9.67 0.82
CA PRO A 57 -7.83 -9.32 0.44
C PRO A 57 -8.57 -8.48 1.51
N LEU A 58 -7.93 -8.23 2.66
CA LEU A 58 -8.50 -7.51 3.80
C LEU A 58 -7.83 -6.14 4.04
N SER A 59 -6.65 -5.87 3.47
CA SER A 59 -5.94 -4.59 3.68
C SER A 59 -4.80 -4.42 2.67
N TYR A 60 -4.63 -3.23 2.10
CA TYR A 60 -3.52 -2.89 1.19
C TYR A 60 -2.15 -2.83 1.89
N PHE A 61 -2.10 -3.25 3.17
CA PHE A 61 -0.94 -3.19 4.05
C PHE A 61 -0.45 -4.59 4.50
N PRO A 62 -0.14 -5.52 3.59
CA PRO A 62 0.26 -6.91 3.91
C PRO A 62 1.52 -7.04 4.80
N MET A 63 2.19 -5.94 5.10
CA MET A 63 3.50 -5.91 5.75
C MET A 63 3.49 -5.47 7.22
N TYR A 64 2.35 -5.07 7.80
CA TYR A 64 2.26 -4.78 9.23
C TYR A 64 1.58 -5.97 9.91
N SER A 65 2.38 -6.83 10.54
CA SER A 65 1.88 -7.99 11.29
C SER A 65 0.96 -7.57 12.44
N ASP A 66 1.17 -6.36 12.97
CA ASP A 66 0.43 -5.75 14.05
C ASP A 66 0.16 -4.28 13.69
N PRO A 67 -1.02 -3.96 13.12
CA PRO A 67 -1.41 -2.58 12.91
C PRO A 67 -1.64 -1.89 14.26
N ASP A 68 -1.18 -0.64 14.38
CA ASP A 68 -1.21 0.18 15.60
C ASP A 68 -2.06 1.42 15.30
N GLU A 69 -3.09 1.68 16.12
CA GLU A 69 -3.99 2.82 15.97
C GLU A 69 -3.28 4.17 16.14
N SER A 70 -2.15 4.18 16.84
CA SER A 70 -1.37 5.38 17.06
C SER A 70 -0.53 5.79 15.84
N GLU A 71 -0.55 4.98 14.78
CA GLU A 71 0.29 5.13 13.61
C GLU A 71 -0.52 5.20 12.31
N ASN A 72 -0.16 6.16 11.45
CA ASN A 72 -0.65 6.24 10.08
C ASN A 72 0.12 5.33 9.12
N TYR A 73 -0.51 4.89 8.04
CA TYR A 73 0.08 4.04 7.02
C TYR A 73 0.08 4.77 5.68
N PHE A 74 1.09 4.50 4.85
CA PHE A 74 1.18 5.10 3.53
C PHE A 74 1.18 4.03 2.45
N TYR A 75 0.33 4.21 1.46
CA TYR A 75 0.44 3.51 0.19
C TYR A 75 0.45 4.52 -0.96
N ILE A 76 0.85 4.04 -2.14
CA ILE A 76 0.93 4.86 -3.34
C ILE A 76 0.03 4.23 -4.37
N GLY A 77 -0.73 5.05 -5.05
CA GLY A 77 -1.58 4.62 -6.12
C GLY A 77 -1.53 5.54 -7.32
N THR A 78 -2.30 5.14 -8.31
CA THR A 78 -2.58 5.91 -9.53
C THR A 78 -4.07 6.06 -9.69
N TRP A 79 -4.50 6.97 -10.56
CA TRP A 79 -5.90 7.15 -10.92
C TRP A 79 -5.99 7.43 -12.42
N GLU A 80 -7.05 6.93 -13.04
CA GLU A 80 -7.27 7.12 -14.48
C GLU A 80 -8.02 8.43 -14.77
N SER A 81 -8.95 8.82 -13.90
CA SER A 81 -9.81 9.99 -14.09
C SER A 81 -9.01 11.28 -14.31
N ASP A 82 -9.60 12.22 -15.05
CA ASP A 82 -9.05 13.57 -15.26
C ASP A 82 -9.27 14.50 -14.06
N THR A 83 -9.71 13.95 -12.93
CA THR A 83 -9.81 14.68 -11.66
C THR A 83 -8.43 15.10 -11.18
N VAL A 84 -8.29 16.36 -10.80
CA VAL A 84 -7.06 16.93 -10.22
C VAL A 84 -6.84 16.43 -8.78
N ASP A 85 -7.95 16.29 -8.04
CA ASP A 85 -7.99 15.81 -6.67
C ASP A 85 -8.84 14.53 -6.59
N PRO A 86 -8.26 13.35 -6.89
CA PRO A 86 -8.97 12.08 -6.79
C PRO A 86 -9.32 11.75 -5.34
N LYS A 87 -10.47 11.10 -5.15
CA LYS A 87 -10.84 10.57 -3.83
C LYS A 87 -10.09 9.26 -3.56
N PRO A 88 -9.93 8.86 -2.28
CA PRO A 88 -9.28 7.59 -1.93
C PRO A 88 -9.90 6.38 -2.64
N GLU A 89 -11.22 6.39 -2.86
CA GLU A 89 -11.97 5.32 -3.56
C GLU A 89 -11.61 5.20 -5.06
N GLU A 90 -11.08 6.26 -5.66
CA GLU A 90 -10.67 6.32 -7.07
C GLU A 90 -9.20 5.91 -7.27
N ILE A 91 -8.45 5.74 -6.17
CA ILE A 91 -7.04 5.40 -6.21
C ILE A 91 -6.87 3.89 -6.35
N THR A 92 -6.19 3.49 -7.42
CA THR A 92 -5.73 2.11 -7.59
C THR A 92 -4.32 1.97 -6.99
N PRO A 93 -4.11 1.11 -5.98
CA PRO A 93 -2.81 0.94 -5.35
C PRO A 93 -1.79 0.33 -6.31
N LEU A 94 -0.55 0.82 -6.24
CA LEU A 94 0.57 0.36 -7.06
C LEU A 94 1.49 -0.58 -6.28
N PRO A 95 2.08 -1.60 -6.93
CA PRO A 95 3.07 -2.46 -6.32
C PRO A 95 4.44 -1.76 -6.24
N VAL A 96 4.56 -0.74 -5.38
CA VAL A 96 5.73 0.15 -5.26
C VAL A 96 7.04 -0.61 -5.08
N ARG A 97 7.03 -1.70 -4.30
CA ARG A 97 8.21 -2.55 -4.06
C ARG A 97 8.73 -3.17 -5.35
N LYS A 98 7.84 -3.63 -6.24
CA LYS A 98 8.23 -4.23 -7.52
C LYS A 98 8.77 -3.18 -8.49
N MET A 99 8.23 -1.96 -8.45
CA MET A 99 8.58 -0.87 -9.37
C MET A 99 9.84 -0.10 -8.97
N THR A 100 10.03 0.14 -7.66
CA THR A 100 11.10 1.01 -7.13
C THR A 100 12.09 0.24 -6.24
N GLY A 101 11.75 -0.97 -5.79
CA GLY A 101 12.52 -1.67 -4.75
C GLY A 101 12.33 -1.10 -3.35
N ILE A 102 11.47 -0.08 -3.17
CA ILE A 102 11.18 0.56 -1.88
C ILE A 102 9.87 -0.03 -1.34
N THR A 103 9.90 -0.50 -0.09
CA THR A 103 8.72 -1.05 0.60
C THR A 103 7.88 0.06 1.25
N ALA A 104 6.59 -0.18 1.46
CA ALA A 104 5.68 0.81 2.07
C ALA A 104 6.15 1.36 3.44
N PRO A 105 6.68 0.56 4.39
CA PRO A 105 7.24 1.10 5.64
C PRO A 105 8.49 1.96 5.40
N LYS A 106 9.24 1.69 4.33
CA LYS A 106 10.37 2.52 3.96
C LYS A 106 9.90 3.87 3.41
N VAL A 107 8.76 3.95 2.74
CA VAL A 107 8.11 5.22 2.35
C VAL A 107 7.80 6.05 3.60
N LYS A 108 7.15 5.46 4.62
CA LYS A 108 6.91 6.12 5.92
C LYS A 108 8.21 6.57 6.60
N LYS A 109 9.25 5.72 6.55
CA LYS A 109 10.57 6.06 7.12
C LYS A 109 11.22 7.23 6.39
N ILE A 110 11.06 7.32 5.06
CA ILE A 110 11.53 8.45 4.26
C ILE A 110 10.77 9.71 4.70
N GLN A 111 9.44 9.69 4.75
CA GLN A 111 8.66 10.83 5.26
C GLN A 111 9.14 11.28 6.65
N LYS A 112 9.20 10.37 7.64
CA LYS A 112 9.67 10.68 9.01
C LYS A 112 11.10 11.26 9.03
N ALA A 113 11.99 10.80 8.14
CA ALA A 113 13.36 11.30 8.07
C ALA A 113 13.42 12.73 7.53
N TRP A 114 12.57 13.08 6.56
CA TRP A 114 12.50 14.43 5.99
C TRP A 114 11.82 15.40 6.97
N VAL A 115 10.81 14.95 7.72
CA VAL A 115 10.21 15.72 8.82
C VAL A 115 11.27 16.06 9.86
N ARG A 116 12.06 15.07 10.28
CA ARG A 116 13.14 15.26 11.26
C ARG A 116 14.24 16.19 10.75
N GLY A 117 14.72 15.98 9.52
CA GLY A 117 15.73 16.85 8.91
C GLY A 117 15.26 18.30 8.83
N ARG A 118 13.99 18.53 8.46
CA ARG A 118 13.41 19.88 8.45
C ARG A 118 13.24 20.47 9.85
N ALA A 119 12.86 19.66 10.84
CA ALA A 119 12.77 20.11 12.22
C ALA A 119 14.14 20.51 12.78
N ASP A 120 15.21 19.80 12.40
CA ASP A 120 16.59 20.15 12.76
C ASP A 120 17.03 21.44 12.06
N GLU A 121 16.72 21.63 10.77
CA GLU A 121 16.96 22.90 10.04
C GLU A 121 16.21 24.09 10.67
N MET A 122 14.95 23.91 11.08
CA MET A 122 14.16 24.96 11.73
C MET A 122 14.66 25.32 13.13
N ASN A 123 15.24 24.35 13.86
CA ASN A 123 15.89 24.60 15.14
C ASN A 123 17.20 25.40 14.95
N ASP A 124 17.96 25.13 13.88
CA ASP A 124 19.16 25.90 13.53
C ASP A 124 18.83 27.31 13.01
N GLU A 125 17.67 27.49 12.36
CA GLU A 125 17.12 28.81 11.97
C GLU A 125 16.45 29.58 13.15
N GLY A 126 16.47 29.03 14.37
CA GLY A 126 16.01 29.69 15.59
C GLY A 126 14.49 29.72 15.80
N ILE A 127 13.72 28.95 15.02
CA ILE A 127 12.27 28.82 15.21
C ILE A 127 11.99 27.71 16.23
N LEU A 128 12.25 28.03 17.50
CA LEU A 128 11.81 27.21 18.62
C LEU A 128 10.31 27.42 18.83
N VAL A 129 9.48 26.50 18.35
CA VAL A 129 8.08 26.42 18.81
C VAL A 129 8.09 25.70 20.18
N ASP A 130 8.09 26.48 21.26
CA ASP A 130 7.94 26.03 22.66
C ASP A 130 8.95 24.98 23.17
N GLY A 131 10.21 25.04 22.72
CA GLY A 131 11.31 24.28 23.34
C GLY A 131 11.15 22.74 23.31
N LYS A 132 10.27 22.22 22.45
CA LYS A 132 10.02 20.77 22.29
C LYS A 132 10.32 20.37 20.86
N LYS A 133 10.97 19.21 20.68
CA LYS A 133 11.15 18.59 19.35
C LYS A 133 9.80 18.61 18.63
N VAL A 134 9.76 19.23 17.44
CA VAL A 134 8.56 19.27 16.60
C VAL A 134 8.13 17.82 16.36
N LYS A 135 7.03 17.43 16.99
CA LYS A 135 6.35 16.18 16.66
C LYS A 135 5.71 16.39 15.29
N ASP A 136 5.72 15.34 14.47
CA ASP A 136 5.13 15.27 13.12
C ASP A 136 3.70 15.90 13.07
N THR A 137 2.98 15.79 14.18
CA THR A 137 1.63 16.32 14.38
C THR A 137 1.52 17.85 14.28
N ASN A 138 2.57 18.62 14.57
CA ASN A 138 2.51 20.09 14.70
C ASN A 138 2.96 20.88 13.46
N MET A 139 3.30 20.20 12.36
CA MET A 139 3.74 20.88 11.13
C MET A 139 2.54 21.53 10.41
N PRO A 140 2.68 22.76 9.87
CA PRO A 140 1.67 23.38 9.01
C PRO A 140 1.29 22.46 7.84
N MET A 141 0.01 22.46 7.46
CA MET A 141 -0.50 21.58 6.40
C MET A 141 0.25 21.78 5.08
N GLU A 142 0.59 23.01 4.73
CA GLU A 142 1.34 23.36 3.52
C GLU A 142 2.72 22.69 3.49
N GLU A 143 3.42 22.67 4.62
CA GLU A 143 4.73 22.03 4.72
C GLU A 143 4.64 20.51 4.65
N LYS A 144 3.60 19.91 5.24
CA LYS A 144 3.34 18.46 5.13
C LYS A 144 3.16 18.04 3.68
N VAL A 145 2.38 18.80 2.89
CA VAL A 145 2.18 18.55 1.46
C VAL A 145 3.51 18.60 0.70
N ILE A 146 4.37 19.59 0.96
CA ILE A 146 5.70 19.68 0.33
C ILE A 146 6.55 18.44 0.64
N GLN A 147 6.48 17.91 1.86
CA GLN A 147 7.20 16.70 2.23
C GLN A 147 6.64 15.45 1.54
N TYR A 148 5.31 15.34 1.44
CA TYR A 148 4.66 14.26 0.71
C TYR A 148 5.02 14.28 -0.79
N LEU A 149 5.11 15.46 -1.42
CA LEU A 149 5.60 15.59 -2.80
C LEU A 149 7.07 15.15 -2.94
N ARG A 150 7.93 15.47 -1.97
CA ARG A 150 9.33 15.03 -1.96
C ARG A 150 9.46 13.51 -1.87
N VAL A 151 8.54 12.83 -1.19
CA VAL A 151 8.47 11.36 -1.16
C VAL A 151 8.17 10.81 -2.55
N LEU A 152 7.19 11.38 -3.26
CA LEU A 152 6.85 10.96 -4.64
C LEU A 152 8.04 11.18 -5.59
N ASP A 153 8.71 12.33 -5.51
CA ASP A 153 9.93 12.61 -6.27
C ASP A 153 11.06 11.62 -5.99
N HIS A 154 11.25 11.27 -4.72
CA HIS A 154 12.27 10.30 -4.31
C HIS A 154 12.02 8.93 -4.95
N LEU A 155 10.75 8.52 -5.06
CA LEU A 155 10.37 7.26 -5.66
C LEU A 155 10.55 7.26 -7.18
N ARG A 156 10.20 8.37 -7.85
CA ARG A 156 10.51 8.55 -9.29
C ARG A 156 12.03 8.44 -9.54
N LYS A 157 12.87 9.04 -8.70
CA LYS A 157 14.34 8.93 -8.80
C LYS A 157 14.86 7.51 -8.59
N HIS A 158 14.21 6.73 -7.73
CA HIS A 158 14.57 5.35 -7.42
C HIS A 158 13.84 4.31 -8.28
N GLN A 159 13.11 4.74 -9.31
CA GLN A 159 12.52 3.83 -10.28
C GLN A 159 13.63 2.96 -10.88
N ARG A 160 13.51 1.64 -10.70
CA ARG A 160 14.46 0.70 -11.30
C ARG A 160 14.26 0.76 -12.80
N SER A 161 15.33 0.96 -13.57
CA SER A 161 15.31 1.12 -15.03
C SER A 161 14.81 -0.09 -15.83
N ALA A 162 14.11 -1.06 -15.23
CA ALA A 162 13.75 -2.30 -15.91
C ALA A 162 12.33 -2.79 -15.57
N SER A 163 11.53 -2.91 -16.63
CA SER A 163 10.21 -3.57 -16.80
C SER A 163 8.94 -2.76 -16.58
N ASN A 164 8.75 -2.00 -15.49
CA ASN A 164 7.48 -1.30 -15.23
C ASN A 164 7.71 0.15 -14.77
N PRO A 165 7.53 1.15 -15.65
CA PRO A 165 7.68 2.53 -15.25
C PRO A 165 6.58 2.96 -14.28
N LEU A 166 6.90 3.92 -13.39
CA LEU A 166 5.88 4.56 -12.58
C LEU A 166 4.94 5.35 -13.51
N PRO A 167 3.62 5.29 -13.31
CA PRO A 167 2.67 6.09 -14.08
C PRO A 167 2.91 7.58 -13.82
N GLU A 168 2.48 8.41 -14.78
CA GLU A 168 2.58 9.88 -14.66
C GLU A 168 1.76 10.36 -13.47
N LYS A 169 0.52 9.89 -13.32
CA LYS A 169 -0.35 10.22 -12.19
C LYS A 169 0.00 9.35 -10.97
N LEU A 170 0.55 9.97 -9.92
CA LEU A 170 0.90 9.34 -8.64
C LEU A 170 0.24 10.03 -7.46
N ALA A 171 -0.42 9.26 -6.60
CA ALA A 171 -1.07 9.74 -5.39
C ALA A 171 -0.42 9.06 -4.18
N LEU A 172 -0.09 9.84 -3.16
CA LEU A 172 0.24 9.35 -1.83
C LEU A 172 -1.04 9.34 -1.00
N VAL A 173 -1.38 8.18 -0.45
CA VAL A 173 -2.56 8.01 0.39
C VAL A 173 -2.13 7.65 1.80
N GLU A 174 -2.60 8.43 2.76
CA GLU A 174 -2.46 8.20 4.18
C GLU A 174 -3.67 7.41 4.67
N VAL A 175 -3.45 6.38 5.48
CA VAL A 175 -4.52 5.55 6.05
C VAL A 175 -4.34 5.44 7.54
N TRP A 176 -5.43 5.68 8.26
CA TRP A 176 -5.56 5.48 9.69
C TRP A 176 -6.39 4.22 9.92
N ILE A 177 -5.92 3.36 10.81
CA ILE A 177 -6.62 2.14 11.21
C ILE A 177 -7.09 2.35 12.65
N GLU A 178 -8.40 2.31 12.86
CA GLU A 178 -9.03 2.38 14.17
C GLU A 178 -9.62 1.00 14.50
N PHE A 179 -9.36 0.44 15.69
CA PHE A 179 -10.02 -0.79 16.14
C PHE A 179 -11.25 -0.43 16.97
N ASP A 180 -12.40 -0.93 16.52
CA ASP A 180 -13.67 -0.82 17.23
C ASP A 180 -14.03 -2.20 17.77
N GLN A 181 -14.39 -2.28 19.06
CA GLN A 181 -14.75 -3.55 19.71
C GLN A 181 -16.00 -4.19 19.08
N GLU A 182 -16.87 -3.41 18.43
CA GLU A 182 -18.11 -3.93 17.83
C GLU A 182 -17.95 -4.32 16.35
N VAL A 183 -17.11 -3.59 15.60
CA VAL A 183 -16.99 -3.72 14.14
C VAL A 183 -15.68 -4.44 13.72
N GLY A 184 -14.72 -4.54 14.64
CA GLY A 184 -13.38 -5.08 14.38
C GLY A 184 -12.38 -3.97 14.07
N TYR A 185 -12.32 -3.54 12.81
CA TYR A 185 -11.44 -2.44 12.39
C TYR A 185 -12.13 -1.53 11.37
N ARG A 186 -11.73 -0.25 11.35
CA ARG A 186 -12.14 0.77 10.40
C ARG A 186 -10.88 1.40 9.78
N GLU A 187 -10.85 1.45 8.46
CA GLU A 187 -9.81 2.15 7.73
C GLU A 187 -10.34 3.52 7.25
N THR A 188 -9.66 4.60 7.63
CA THR A 188 -9.92 5.96 7.14
C THR A 188 -8.77 6.38 6.25
N ALA A 189 -9.04 6.51 4.95
CA ALA A 189 -8.04 6.88 3.95
C ALA A 189 -8.20 8.35 3.52
N GLU A 190 -7.08 9.04 3.32
CA GLU A 190 -7.01 10.42 2.84
C GLU A 190 -5.91 10.54 1.78
N VAL A 191 -6.21 11.21 0.66
CA VAL A 191 -5.20 11.53 -0.35
C VAL A 191 -4.45 12.77 0.10
N VAL A 192 -3.16 12.61 0.42
CA VAL A 192 -2.36 13.66 1.06
C VAL A 192 -1.43 14.41 0.10
N ALA A 193 -1.14 13.80 -1.05
CA ALA A 193 -0.44 14.48 -2.13
C ALA A 193 -0.69 13.79 -3.47
N THR A 194 -0.75 14.59 -4.54
CA THR A 194 -0.82 14.13 -5.92
C THR A 194 0.29 14.75 -6.75
N GLN A 195 0.80 13.98 -7.70
CA GLN A 195 1.82 14.39 -8.66
C GLN A 195 1.40 13.93 -10.05
N HIS A 196 1.45 14.84 -11.02
CA HIS A 196 1.27 14.59 -12.45
C HIS A 196 2.57 14.97 -13.17
#